data_AF-A0A930WDW9-F1
#
_entry.id   AF-A0A930WDW9-F1
#
_cell.length_a   1.000
_cell.length_b   1.000
_cell.length_c   1.000
_cell.angle_alpha   90.00
_cell.angle_beta   90.00
_cell.angle_gamma   90.00
#
_symmetry.space_group_name_H-M   'P 1'
#
loop_
_entity.id
_entity.type
_entity.pdbx_description
1 polymer ?
#
loop_
_entity_poly.entity_id
_entity_poly.type
_entity_poly.pdbx_seq_one_letter_code
_entity_poly.pdbx_strand_id
1 'polypeptide(L)'
;MITILISPSQLFTDYMQIASVGSTLLNVAIMLLINIYSYKKLEIPVNGTVIGSLGMLAGFSFFGKNLFNSIPFMLGVWIYAKVTKQNYRNYVIVGLFGSALGPLVSFLAFGGALPSGWSILVAYALGIFVGFILPQLSTQYLGFHQGFSLYNVGFTAGIVGMVVLGFLNAFEIEVETKTLASTSKIWSFVKCFSRRNA
;
A
#
# COMPACT_ATOMS: atom_id res chain seq x y z
N MET A 1 -17.96 4.02 3.04
CA MET A 1 -16.71 4.62 2.52
C MET A 1 -15.97 5.45 3.56
N ILE A 2 -16.61 6.43 4.23
CA ILE A 2 -15.95 7.24 5.28
C ILE A 2 -15.39 6.36 6.42
N THR A 3 -16.12 5.31 6.82
CA THR A 3 -15.67 4.33 7.82
C THR A 3 -14.36 3.62 7.41
N ILE A 4 -14.15 3.34 6.12
CA ILE A 4 -12.93 2.67 5.62
C ILE A 4 -11.70 3.59 5.69
N LEU A 5 -11.91 4.91 5.60
CA LEU A 5 -10.83 5.89 5.65
C LEU A 5 -10.29 6.11 7.08
N ILE A 6 -11.16 5.95 8.08
CA ILE A 6 -10.87 6.29 9.49
C ILE A 6 -10.62 5.01 10.32
N SER A 7 -10.98 3.83 9.81
CA SER A 7 -10.73 2.56 10.48
C SER A 7 -9.25 2.19 10.49
N PRO A 8 -8.71 1.69 11.63
CA PRO A 8 -7.37 1.11 11.66
C PRO A 8 -7.32 -0.07 10.70
N SER A 9 -6.42 0.04 9.73
CA SER A 9 -6.27 -0.93 8.65
C SER A 9 -4.94 -1.65 8.84
N GLN A 10 -4.98 -2.81 9.47
CA GLN A 10 -3.88 -3.76 9.50
C GLN A 10 -3.94 -4.72 8.30
N LEU A 11 -2.86 -5.44 8.03
CA LEU A 11 -2.70 -6.23 6.80
C LEU A 11 -3.77 -7.31 6.58
N PHE A 12 -4.48 -7.74 7.64
CA PHE A 12 -5.59 -8.70 7.59
C PHE A 12 -6.92 -8.09 8.06
N THR A 13 -7.21 -6.85 7.68
CA THR A 13 -8.51 -6.23 7.97
C THR A 13 -9.41 -6.30 6.75
N ASP A 14 -10.42 -7.16 6.79
CA ASP A 14 -11.38 -7.32 5.71
C ASP A 14 -12.36 -6.12 5.67
N TYR A 15 -12.23 -5.25 4.66
CA TYR A 15 -13.14 -4.13 4.47
C TYR A 15 -14.58 -4.55 4.15
N MET A 16 -14.80 -5.77 3.64
CA MET A 16 -16.15 -6.32 3.46
C MET A 16 -16.82 -6.65 4.80
N GLN A 17 -16.02 -6.89 5.84
CA GLN A 17 -16.49 -7.09 7.20
C GLN A 17 -16.69 -5.76 7.93
N ILE A 18 -15.77 -4.80 7.79
CA ILE A 18 -15.83 -3.49 8.47
C ILE A 18 -16.97 -2.61 7.96
N ALA A 19 -17.19 -2.60 6.64
CA ALA A 19 -18.20 -1.75 6.02
C ALA A 19 -19.24 -2.60 5.28
N SER A 20 -19.00 -2.88 4.01
CA SER A 20 -19.86 -3.68 3.16
C SER A 20 -19.13 -4.07 1.89
N VAL A 21 -19.63 -5.09 1.19
CA VAL A 21 -19.10 -5.51 -0.13
C VAL A 21 -19.11 -4.32 -1.10
N GLY A 22 -20.20 -3.56 -1.14
CA GLY A 22 -20.32 -2.38 -2.00
C GLY A 22 -19.32 -1.26 -1.66
N SER A 23 -19.13 -0.94 -0.37
CA SER A 23 -18.13 0.06 0.04
C SER A 23 -16.70 -0.36 -0.28
N THR A 24 -16.43 -1.66 -0.20
CA THR A 24 -15.09 -2.22 -0.49
C THR A 24 -14.79 -2.18 -1.98
N LEU A 25 -15.73 -2.63 -2.82
CA LEU A 25 -15.60 -2.55 -4.28
C LEU A 25 -15.46 -1.10 -4.75
N LEU A 26 -16.17 -0.17 -4.12
CA LEU A 26 -16.05 1.26 -4.41
C LEU A 26 -14.65 1.78 -4.05
N ASN A 27 -14.10 1.43 -2.89
CA ASN A 27 -12.71 1.77 -2.52
C ASN A 27 -11.70 1.24 -3.56
N VAL A 28 -11.81 -0.04 -3.93
CA VAL A 28 -10.94 -0.66 -4.94
C VAL A 28 -11.05 0.05 -6.28
N ALA A 29 -12.27 0.35 -6.73
CA ALA A 29 -12.52 1.06 -7.98
C ALA A 29 -11.91 2.46 -7.99
N ILE A 30 -12.10 3.25 -6.92
CA ILE A 30 -11.50 4.59 -6.80
C ILE A 30 -9.98 4.51 -6.83
N MET A 31 -9.39 3.59 -6.05
CA MET A 31 -7.94 3.40 -6.01
C MET A 31 -7.39 3.04 -7.38
N LEU A 32 -8.03 2.11 -8.10
CA LEU A 32 -7.62 1.75 -9.45
C LEU A 32 -7.79 2.89 -10.45
N LEU A 33 -8.93 3.58 -10.45
CA LEU A 33 -9.21 4.68 -11.37
C LEU A 33 -8.20 5.83 -11.20
N ILE A 34 -7.88 6.21 -9.97
CA ILE A 34 -6.89 7.27 -9.69
C ILE A 34 -5.51 6.89 -10.22
N ASN A 35 -5.10 5.63 -10.04
CA ASN A 35 -3.78 5.17 -10.46
C ASN A 35 -3.70 4.96 -11.98
N ILE A 36 -4.75 4.44 -12.62
CA ILE A 36 -4.86 4.36 -14.08
C ILE A 36 -4.83 5.76 -14.69
N TYR A 37 -5.58 6.72 -14.12
CA TYR A 37 -5.56 8.11 -14.55
C TYR A 37 -4.16 8.72 -14.42
N SER A 38 -3.46 8.45 -13.31
CA SER A 38 -2.09 8.90 -13.09
C SER A 38 -1.12 8.34 -14.14
N TYR A 39 -1.23 7.06 -14.49
CA TYR A 39 -0.43 6.44 -15.56
C TYR A 39 -0.71 7.03 -16.93
N LYS A 40 -1.98 7.30 -17.25
CA LYS A 40 -2.37 7.95 -18.51
C LYS A 40 -1.83 9.37 -18.59
N LYS A 41 -1.96 10.16 -17.51
CA LYS A 41 -1.46 11.55 -17.47
C LYS A 41 0.06 11.65 -17.60
N LEU A 42 0.79 10.64 -17.12
CA LEU A 42 2.24 10.56 -17.19
C LEU A 42 2.74 9.78 -18.42
N GLU A 43 1.83 9.36 -19.31
CA GLU A 43 2.10 8.60 -20.54
C GLU A 43 2.96 7.34 -20.28
N ILE A 44 2.78 6.67 -19.14
CA ILE A 44 3.59 5.50 -18.79
C ILE A 44 3.24 4.34 -19.73
N PRO A 45 4.22 3.72 -20.42
CA PRO A 45 3.96 2.59 -21.28
C PRO A 45 3.44 1.41 -20.45
N VAL A 46 2.38 0.77 -20.94
CA VAL A 46 1.80 -0.39 -20.26
C VAL A 46 2.75 -1.58 -20.45
N ASN A 47 3.44 -1.95 -19.38
CA ASN A 47 4.33 -3.10 -19.32
C ASN A 47 3.86 -4.09 -18.23
N GLY A 48 4.54 -5.23 -18.10
CA GLY A 48 4.20 -6.23 -17.09
C GLY A 48 4.24 -5.68 -15.66
N THR A 49 5.15 -4.76 -15.36
CA THR A 49 5.28 -4.10 -14.06
C THR A 49 4.10 -3.19 -13.75
N VAL A 50 3.59 -2.46 -14.74
CA VAL A 50 2.37 -1.63 -14.64
C VAL A 50 1.15 -2.51 -14.34
N ILE A 51 0.96 -3.59 -15.10
CA ILE A 51 -0.16 -4.52 -14.88
C ILE A 51 -0.05 -5.17 -13.50
N GLY A 52 1.15 -5.63 -13.11
CA GLY A 52 1.43 -6.19 -11.79
C GLY A 52 1.16 -5.19 -10.66
N SER A 53 1.56 -3.93 -10.82
CA SER A 53 1.32 -2.88 -9.83
C SER A 53 -0.17 -2.59 -9.62
N LEU A 54 -0.97 -2.62 -10.69
CA LEU A 54 -2.42 -2.43 -10.60
C LEU A 54 -3.12 -3.63 -9.97
N GLY A 55 -2.70 -4.86 -10.32
CA GLY A 55 -3.21 -6.08 -9.68
C GLY A 55 -2.89 -6.13 -8.18
N MET A 56 -1.65 -5.78 -7.82
CA MET A 56 -1.21 -5.65 -6.44
C MET A 56 -2.04 -4.59 -5.69
N LEU A 57 -2.22 -3.41 -6.30
CA LEU A 57 -3.02 -2.33 -5.75
C LEU A 57 -4.47 -2.78 -5.49
N ALA A 58 -5.08 -3.49 -6.44
CA ALA A 58 -6.43 -4.02 -6.30
C ALA A 58 -6.50 -4.98 -5.09
N GLY A 59 -5.56 -5.92 -5.00
CA GLY A 59 -5.47 -6.89 -3.91
C GLY A 59 -5.37 -6.23 -2.54
N PHE A 60 -4.40 -5.33 -2.33
CA PHE A 60 -4.26 -4.64 -1.04
C PHE A 60 -5.45 -3.73 -0.71
N SER A 61 -6.15 -3.20 -1.71
CA SER A 61 -7.34 -2.35 -1.51
C SER A 61 -8.54 -3.10 -0.92
N PHE A 62 -8.55 -4.43 -0.95
CA PHE A 62 -9.53 -5.26 -0.24
C PHE A 62 -9.20 -5.45 1.26
N PHE A 63 -7.91 -5.47 1.62
CA PHE A 63 -7.43 -5.94 2.93
C PHE A 63 -6.86 -4.85 3.85
N GLY A 64 -7.12 -3.57 3.57
CA GLY A 64 -6.64 -2.50 4.44
C GLY A 64 -6.00 -1.31 3.72
N LYS A 65 -5.98 -1.27 2.39
CA LYS A 65 -5.43 -0.13 1.66
C LYS A 65 -6.51 0.86 1.22
N ASN A 66 -6.30 2.13 1.54
CA ASN A 66 -7.24 3.20 1.23
C ASN A 66 -6.48 4.44 0.69
N LEU A 67 -7.22 5.49 0.30
CA LEU A 67 -6.59 6.68 -0.25
C LEU A 67 -5.69 7.38 0.78
N PHE A 68 -6.13 7.43 2.04
CA PHE A 68 -5.40 8.07 3.14
C PHE A 68 -4.01 7.47 3.32
N ASN A 69 -3.91 6.14 3.46
CA ASN A 69 -2.61 5.48 3.70
C ASN A 69 -1.71 5.40 2.46
N SER A 70 -2.24 5.67 1.27
CA SER A 70 -1.48 5.61 0.02
C SER A 70 -0.78 6.92 -0.32
N ILE A 71 -1.38 8.06 0.06
CA ILE A 71 -0.85 9.40 -0.20
C ILE A 71 0.58 9.63 0.32
N PRO A 72 0.95 9.29 1.58
CA PRO A 72 2.27 9.63 2.11
C PRO A 72 3.41 8.98 1.31
N PHE A 73 3.24 7.76 0.82
CA PHE A 73 4.25 7.10 -0.02
C PHE A 73 4.44 7.80 -1.37
N MET A 74 3.34 8.18 -2.01
CA MET A 74 3.38 8.92 -3.28
C MET A 74 4.01 10.31 -3.10
N LEU A 75 3.73 10.98 -1.98
CA LEU A 75 4.36 12.24 -1.61
C LEU A 75 5.87 12.07 -1.38
N GLY A 76 6.29 11.03 -0.67
CA GLY A 76 7.71 10.72 -0.45
C GLY A 76 8.49 10.53 -1.74
N VAL A 77 7.93 9.76 -2.69
CA VAL A 77 8.54 9.58 -4.01
C VAL A 77 8.55 10.86 -4.83
N TRP A 78 7.50 11.68 -4.73
CA TRP A 78 7.48 12.98 -5.41
C TRP A 78 8.54 13.94 -4.88
N ILE A 79 8.75 13.97 -3.56
CA ILE A 79 9.85 14.73 -2.93
C ILE A 79 11.19 14.20 -3.43
N TYR A 80 11.37 12.87 -3.47
CA TYR A 80 12.58 12.24 -4.01
C TYR A 80 12.88 12.68 -5.45
N ALA A 81 11.87 12.66 -6.33
CA ALA A 81 12.02 13.08 -7.71
C ALA A 81 12.43 14.57 -7.82
N LYS A 82 11.87 15.43 -6.96
CA LYS A 82 12.26 16.85 -6.90
C LYS A 82 13.69 17.06 -6.42
N VAL A 83 14.09 16.39 -5.34
CA VAL A 83 15.44 16.51 -4.76
C VAL A 83 16.50 16.03 -5.75
N THR A 84 16.24 14.91 -6.43
CA THR A 84 17.15 14.34 -7.43
C THR A 84 17.05 15.01 -8.81
N LYS A 85 16.16 15.99 -8.98
CA LYS A 85 15.86 16.69 -10.25
C LYS A 85 15.52 15.72 -11.40
N GLN A 86 14.88 14.61 -11.08
CA GLN A 86 14.47 13.60 -12.05
C GLN A 86 12.97 13.66 -12.32
N ASN A 87 12.56 13.12 -13.46
CA ASN A 87 11.16 13.07 -13.85
C ASN A 87 10.38 12.10 -12.94
N TYR A 88 9.33 12.59 -12.28
CA TYR A 88 8.44 11.80 -11.41
C TYR A 88 7.87 10.56 -12.11
N ARG A 89 7.67 10.63 -13.45
CA ARG A 89 7.23 9.52 -14.31
C ARG A 89 7.99 8.21 -14.06
N ASN A 90 9.29 8.29 -13.80
CA ASN A 90 10.15 7.11 -13.64
C ASN A 90 9.93 6.38 -12.30
N TYR A 91 9.34 7.06 -11.31
CA TYR A 91 9.25 6.56 -9.95
C TYR A 91 7.82 6.31 -9.48
N VAL A 92 6.80 6.63 -10.27
CA VAL A 92 5.39 6.44 -9.88
C VAL A 92 5.07 4.98 -9.54
N ILE A 93 5.63 4.04 -10.31
CA ILE A 93 5.50 2.60 -10.04
C ILE A 93 6.13 2.25 -8.68
N VAL A 94 7.24 2.90 -8.31
CA VAL A 94 7.89 2.74 -7.00
C VAL A 94 7.01 3.24 -5.87
N GLY A 95 6.35 4.39 -6.03
CA GLY A 95 5.39 4.90 -5.04
C GLY A 95 4.20 3.97 -4.85
N LEU A 96 3.67 3.43 -5.95
CA LEU A 96 2.60 2.43 -5.92
C LEU A 96 2.99 1.16 -5.18
N PHE A 97 4.16 0.59 -5.45
CA PHE A 97 4.67 -0.57 -4.72
C PHE A 97 4.96 -0.26 -3.25
N GLY A 98 5.56 0.90 -2.96
CA GLY A 98 5.80 1.36 -1.60
C GLY A 98 4.51 1.50 -0.80
N SER A 99 3.44 1.93 -1.46
CA SER A 99 2.14 2.08 -0.84
C SER A 99 1.50 0.74 -0.41
N ALA A 100 2.06 -0.41 -0.79
CA ALA A 100 1.70 -1.71 -0.20
C ALA A 100 1.97 -1.76 1.31
N LEU A 101 2.92 -0.95 1.80
CA LEU A 101 3.19 -0.72 3.22
C LEU A 101 2.17 0.23 3.88
N GLY A 102 1.09 0.61 3.16
CA GLY A 102 -0.04 1.41 3.67
C GLY A 102 -0.60 0.96 5.02
N PRO A 103 -0.77 -0.34 5.29
CA PRO A 103 -1.23 -0.82 6.59
C PRO A 103 -0.35 -0.37 7.77
N LEU A 104 0.96 -0.17 7.57
CA LEU A 104 1.84 0.37 8.62
C LEU A 104 1.44 1.82 8.98
N VAL A 105 1.15 2.65 7.98
CA VAL A 105 0.70 4.05 8.20
C VAL A 105 -0.65 4.06 8.92
N SER A 106 -1.60 3.22 8.48
CA SER A 106 -2.91 3.10 9.14
C SER A 106 -2.77 2.61 10.59
N PHE A 107 -1.89 1.65 10.85
CA PHE A 107 -1.63 1.14 12.20
C PHE A 107 -1.04 2.22 13.11
N LEU A 108 -0.05 2.97 12.65
CA LEU A 108 0.56 4.04 13.45
C LEU A 108 -0.40 5.21 13.67
N ALA A 109 -1.25 5.53 12.69
CA ALA A 109 -2.21 6.62 12.78
C ALA A 109 -3.40 6.30 13.72
N PHE A 110 -3.98 5.09 13.58
CA PHE A 110 -5.27 4.73 14.21
C PHE A 110 -5.19 3.51 15.16
N GLY A 111 -4.05 2.84 15.26
CA GLY A 111 -3.86 1.65 16.09
C GLY A 111 -3.72 1.91 17.59
N GLY A 112 -3.72 3.18 18.02
CA GLY A 112 -3.66 3.55 19.45
C GLY A 112 -2.28 3.45 20.08
N ALA A 113 -1.24 3.14 19.32
CA ALA A 113 0.14 3.02 19.80
C ALA A 113 0.80 4.35 20.20
N LEU A 114 0.29 5.49 19.72
CA LEU A 114 0.84 6.83 19.99
C LEU A 114 -0.25 7.80 20.50
N PRO A 115 0.12 8.86 21.26
CA PRO A 115 -0.82 9.90 21.70
C PRO A 115 -1.60 10.50 20.52
N SER A 116 -2.92 10.59 20.69
CA SER A 116 -3.92 10.80 19.61
C SER A 116 -3.72 12.06 18.76
N GLY A 117 -3.02 13.09 19.25
CA GLY A 117 -2.74 14.31 18.48
C GLY A 117 -1.59 14.20 17.48
N TRP A 118 -0.57 13.38 17.77
CA TRP A 118 0.67 13.31 16.97
C TRP A 118 0.77 12.05 16.11
N SER A 119 -0.04 11.03 16.39
CA SER A 119 0.01 9.72 15.71
C SER A 119 -0.09 9.83 14.19
N ILE A 120 -1.02 10.65 13.69
CA ILE A 120 -1.22 10.86 12.24
C ILE A 120 0.00 11.54 11.60
N LEU A 121 0.56 12.56 12.25
CA LEU A 121 1.73 13.27 11.75
C LEU A 121 2.95 12.35 11.69
N VAL A 122 3.19 11.56 12.74
CA VAL A 122 4.28 10.58 12.79
C VAL A 122 4.09 9.50 11.73
N ALA A 123 2.87 8.97 11.58
CA ALA A 123 2.55 7.98 10.57
C ALA A 123 2.78 8.50 9.14
N TYR A 124 2.36 9.73 8.85
CA TYR A 124 2.61 10.38 7.56
C TYR A 124 4.09 10.67 7.34
N ALA A 125 4.80 11.16 8.35
CA ALA A 125 6.24 11.41 8.27
C ALA A 125 7.02 10.13 7.96
N LEU A 126 6.68 9.02 8.63
CA LEU A 126 7.27 7.71 8.35
C LEU A 126 6.89 7.19 6.96
N GLY A 127 5.62 7.32 6.53
CA GLY A 127 5.22 6.93 5.18
C GLY A 127 5.92 7.74 4.08
N ILE A 128 6.10 9.05 4.29
CA ILE A 128 6.86 9.93 3.40
C ILE A 128 8.33 9.53 3.38
N PHE A 129 8.93 9.27 4.54
CA PHE A 129 10.32 8.85 4.66
C PHE A 129 10.57 7.52 3.93
N VAL A 130 9.71 6.52 4.16
CA VAL A 130 9.75 5.23 3.45
C VAL A 130 9.58 5.45 1.94
N GLY A 131 8.60 6.26 1.52
CA GLY A 131 8.42 6.63 0.12
C GLY A 131 9.66 7.30 -0.50
N PHE A 132 10.37 8.12 0.26
CA PHE A 132 11.55 8.83 -0.19
C PHE A 132 12.78 7.91 -0.38
N ILE A 133 13.00 6.96 0.53
CA ILE A 133 14.16 6.05 0.45
C ILE A 133 13.98 4.92 -0.57
N LEU A 134 12.74 4.54 -0.86
CA LEU A 134 12.40 3.38 -1.70
C LEU A 134 13.01 3.43 -3.11
N PRO A 135 12.92 4.54 -3.87
CA PRO A 135 13.57 4.66 -5.17
C PRO A 135 15.08 4.39 -5.10
N GLN A 136 15.77 4.98 -4.12
CA GLN A 136 17.21 4.82 -3.98
C GLN A 136 17.57 3.37 -3.63
N LEU A 137 16.87 2.76 -2.69
CA LEU A 137 17.11 1.36 -2.31
C LEU A 137 16.83 0.41 -3.47
N SER A 138 15.78 0.66 -4.25
CA SER A 138 15.43 -0.20 -5.37
C SER A 138 16.55 -0.26 -6.42
N THR A 139 17.28 0.83 -6.65
CA THR A 139 18.43 0.80 -7.58
C THR A 139 19.60 -0.03 -7.05
N GLN A 140 19.85 0.00 -5.74
CA GLN A 140 20.89 -0.81 -5.10
C GLN A 140 20.53 -2.30 -5.10
N TYR A 141 19.28 -2.64 -4.79
CA TYR A 141 18.83 -4.04 -4.81
C TYR A 141 18.79 -4.64 -6.22
N LEU A 142 18.61 -3.82 -7.26
CA LEU A 142 18.70 -4.27 -8.65
C LEU A 142 20.07 -4.92 -8.93
N GLY A 143 21.14 -4.32 -8.41
CA GLY A 143 22.50 -4.86 -8.50
C GLY A 143 22.69 -6.11 -7.63
N PHE A 144 22.11 -6.13 -6.43
CA PHE A 144 22.20 -7.27 -5.51
C PHE A 144 21.65 -8.56 -6.11
N HIS A 145 20.48 -8.51 -6.75
CA HIS A 145 19.88 -9.68 -7.40
C HIS A 145 20.21 -9.78 -8.89
N GLN A 146 21.17 -9.00 -9.41
CA GLN A 146 21.63 -9.01 -10.80
C GLN A 146 20.52 -8.98 -11.87
N GLY A 147 19.40 -8.30 -11.59
CA GLY A 147 18.25 -8.27 -12.51
C GLY A 147 17.39 -9.55 -12.58
N PHE A 148 17.68 -10.61 -11.81
CA PHE A 148 16.85 -11.83 -11.77
C PHE A 148 15.45 -11.61 -11.16
N SER A 149 15.25 -10.57 -10.36
CA SER A 149 13.94 -10.19 -9.85
C SER A 149 13.24 -9.20 -10.79
N LEU A 150 12.22 -9.68 -11.49
CA LEU A 150 11.28 -8.83 -12.24
C LEU A 150 10.43 -7.94 -11.31
N TYR A 151 10.40 -8.27 -10.01
CA TYR A 151 9.66 -7.59 -8.95
C TYR A 151 10.58 -6.85 -7.96
N ASN A 152 11.69 -6.29 -8.46
CA ASN A 152 12.71 -5.63 -7.63
C ASN A 152 12.14 -4.61 -6.62
N VAL A 153 11.23 -3.75 -7.09
CA VAL A 153 10.67 -2.67 -6.29
C VAL A 153 9.84 -3.20 -5.12
N GLY A 154 9.00 -4.20 -5.35
CA GLY A 154 8.21 -4.76 -4.28
C GLY A 154 9.01 -5.69 -3.36
N PHE A 155 10.06 -6.35 -3.86
CA PHE A 155 11.06 -7.01 -3.02
C PHE A 155 11.74 -6.01 -2.06
N THR A 156 12.19 -4.89 -2.60
CA THR A 156 12.77 -3.79 -1.83
C THR A 156 11.79 -3.28 -0.77
N ALA A 157 10.52 -3.04 -1.14
CA ALA A 157 9.48 -2.63 -0.21
C ALA A 157 9.24 -3.67 0.89
N GLY A 158 9.28 -4.96 0.56
CA GLY A 158 9.20 -6.05 1.54
C GLY A 158 10.34 -6.01 2.56
N ILE A 159 11.59 -5.84 2.11
CA ILE A 159 12.74 -5.71 3.03
C ILE A 159 12.61 -4.47 3.91
N VAL A 160 12.27 -3.32 3.33
CA VAL A 160 12.05 -2.09 4.10
C VAL A 160 10.94 -2.28 5.13
N GLY A 161 9.84 -2.95 4.77
CA GLY A 161 8.76 -3.30 5.69
C GLY A 161 9.22 -4.18 6.85
N MET A 162 10.04 -5.21 6.59
CA MET A 162 10.61 -6.06 7.63
C MET A 162 11.52 -5.28 8.60
N VAL A 163 12.35 -4.39 8.07
CA VAL A 163 13.22 -3.53 8.90
C VAL A 163 12.39 -2.59 9.76
N VAL A 164 11.41 -1.89 9.18
CA VAL A 164 10.52 -0.99 9.92
C VAL A 164 9.77 -1.75 11.02
N LEU A 165 9.24 -2.93 10.72
CA LEU A 165 8.58 -3.78 11.72
C LEU A 165 9.54 -4.20 12.85
N GLY A 166 10.78 -4.57 12.50
CA GLY A 166 11.82 -4.87 13.48
C GLY A 166 12.12 -3.71 14.42
N PHE A 167 12.19 -2.48 13.88
CA PHE A 167 12.35 -1.27 14.70
C PHE A 167 11.15 -1.05 15.62
N LEU A 168 9.91 -1.19 15.12
CA LEU A 168 8.71 -1.03 15.95
C LEU A 168 8.70 -2.01 17.13
N ASN A 169 9.04 -3.28 16.88
CA ASN A 169 9.15 -4.29 17.93
C ASN A 169 10.26 -3.97 18.95
N ALA A 170 11.38 -3.39 18.50
CA ALA A 170 12.47 -2.99 19.39
C ALA A 170 12.10 -1.84 20.34
N PHE A 171 11.12 -1.00 19.95
CA PHE A 171 10.56 0.06 20.80
C PHE A 171 9.34 -0.38 21.62
N GLU A 172 9.11 -1.70 21.74
CA GLU A 172 7.96 -2.29 22.46
C GLU A 172 6.61 -1.80 21.94
N ILE A 173 6.55 -1.31 20.70
CA ILE A 173 5.29 -1.00 20.02
C ILE A 173 4.72 -2.33 19.55
N GLU A 174 3.90 -2.96 20.39
CA GLU A 174 3.24 -4.22 20.06
C GLU A 174 2.32 -4.03 18.86
N VAL A 175 2.73 -4.57 17.72
CA VAL A 175 1.86 -4.69 16.55
C VAL A 175 0.89 -5.84 16.79
N GLU A 176 -0.16 -5.61 17.59
CA GLU A 176 -1.23 -6.58 17.75
C GLU A 176 -1.85 -6.87 16.38
N THR A 177 -1.66 -8.07 15.83
CA THR A 177 -2.34 -8.45 14.59
C THR A 177 -3.81 -8.75 14.88
N LYS A 178 -4.68 -7.74 14.75
CA LYS A 178 -6.14 -7.94 14.77
C LYS A 178 -6.57 -8.50 13.42
N THR A 179 -6.60 -9.82 13.32
CA THR A 179 -7.14 -10.53 12.16
C THR A 179 -8.67 -10.43 12.17
N LEU A 180 -9.21 -9.40 11.54
CA LEU A 180 -10.63 -9.30 11.22
C LEU A 180 -10.85 -9.89 9.83
N ALA A 181 -10.76 -11.21 9.72
CA ALA A 181 -10.99 -11.95 8.49
C ALA A 181 -12.27 -12.80 8.59
N SER A 182 -13.30 -12.48 7.79
CA SER A 182 -14.52 -13.26 7.73
C SER A 182 -14.42 -14.30 6.60
N THR A 183 -13.96 -15.50 6.92
CA THR A 183 -13.87 -16.62 5.97
C THR A 183 -15.22 -16.91 5.29
N SER A 184 -16.34 -16.70 5.99
CA SER A 184 -17.70 -16.98 5.48
C SER A 184 -18.16 -16.01 4.38
N LYS A 185 -17.91 -14.70 4.52
CA LYS A 185 -18.26 -13.71 3.49
C LYS A 185 -17.39 -13.84 2.25
N ILE A 186 -16.10 -14.10 2.43
CA ILE A 186 -15.15 -14.33 1.33
C ILE A 186 -15.57 -15.57 0.51
N TRP A 187 -15.86 -16.70 1.17
CA TRP A 187 -16.30 -17.92 0.48
C TRP A 187 -17.66 -17.77 -0.21
N SER A 188 -18.56 -16.97 0.35
CA SER A 188 -19.85 -16.66 -0.28
C SER A 188 -19.68 -15.82 -1.55
N PHE A 189 -18.79 -14.82 -1.51
CA PHE A 189 -18.43 -14.02 -2.69
C PHE A 189 -17.75 -14.87 -3.79
N VAL A 190 -16.80 -15.72 -3.41
CA VAL A 190 -16.14 -16.65 -4.34
C VAL A 190 -17.14 -17.65 -4.93
N LYS A 191 -18.06 -18.21 -4.12
CA LYS A 191 -19.15 -19.08 -4.62
C LYS A 191 -20.09 -18.33 -5.58
N CYS A 192 -20.37 -17.06 -5.34
CA CYS A 192 -21.19 -16.24 -6.23
C CYS A 192 -20.56 -16.09 -7.62
N PHE A 193 -19.24 -15.95 -7.70
CA PHE A 193 -18.50 -15.92 -8.97
C PHE A 193 -18.32 -17.31 -9.60
N SER A 194 -18.10 -18.35 -8.79
CA SER A 194 -17.95 -19.74 -9.26
C SER A 194 -19.25 -20.32 -9.83
N ARG A 195 -20.41 -19.87 -9.35
CA ARG A 195 -21.73 -20.35 -9.82
C ARG A 195 -22.13 -19.90 -11.23
N ARG A 196 -21.30 -19.12 -11.94
CA ARG A 196 -21.56 -18.76 -13.36
C ARG A 196 -20.91 -19.68 -14.39
N ASN A 197 -20.10 -20.66 -13.95
CA ASN A 197 -19.40 -21.59 -14.85
C ASN A 197 -19.79 -23.07 -14.63
N ALA A 198 -21.00 -23.35 -14.15
CA ALA A 198 -21.57 -24.70 -14.10
C ALA A 198 -22.95 -24.71 -14.73
#